data_AF-A0A172S006-F1
#
_entry.id   AF-A0A172S006-F1
#
_cell.length_a   1.000
_cell.length_b   1.000
_cell.length_c   1.000
_cell.angle_alpha   90.00
_cell.angle_beta   90.00
_cell.angle_gamma   90.00
#
_symmetry.space_group_name_H-M   'P 1'
#
loop_
_entity.id
_entity.type
_entity.pdbx_description
1 polymer ?
#
loop_
_entity_poly.entity_id
_entity_poly.type
_entity_poly.pdbx_seq_one_letter_code
_entity_poly.pdbx_strand_id
1 'polypeptide(L)'
;MACFLVGGGEAIVVTAVRTAVKKSEVERGIVDEQGNQLTDPATNGICWTRKLSWLMNMLWGGVILLCIEHIWHGEVVPFPPFLTAMEDPTEIPVMLSEMGTVGVGMAVLVTVTWLVVTFAADAAVKHSLSTAIKGA
;
A
#
# COMPACT_ATOMS: atom_id res chain seq x y z
N MET A 1 11.72 15.02 -7.91
CA MET A 1 10.36 15.23 -8.45
C MET A 1 9.38 14.59 -7.48
N ALA A 2 8.43 15.28 -6.84
CA ALA A 2 7.69 14.80 -5.66
C ALA A 2 6.72 13.59 -5.84
N CYS A 3 7.16 12.50 -6.47
CA CYS A 3 6.44 11.26 -6.77
C CYS A 3 5.84 10.60 -5.53
N PHE A 4 6.42 10.86 -4.35
CA PHE A 4 5.90 10.40 -3.06
C PHE A 4 4.47 10.91 -2.78
N LEU A 5 4.03 12.02 -3.39
CA LEU A 5 2.67 12.55 -3.22
C LEU A 5 1.61 11.65 -3.87
N VAL A 6 1.92 11.08 -5.04
CA VAL A 6 1.00 10.17 -5.75
C VAL A 6 0.86 8.87 -4.95
N GLY A 7 1.97 8.28 -4.53
CA GLY A 7 1.96 7.08 -3.67
C GLY A 7 1.35 7.36 -2.28
N GLY A 8 1.55 8.56 -1.74
CA GLY A 8 0.96 8.99 -0.48
C GLY A 8 -0.56 9.13 -0.56
N GLY A 9 -1.06 9.70 -1.66
CA GLY A 9 -2.48 9.76 -1.96
C GLY A 9 -3.11 8.38 -2.04
N GLU A 10 -2.48 7.45 -2.77
CA GLU A 10 -2.92 6.06 -2.83
C GLU A 10 -2.90 5.38 -1.45
N ALA A 11 -1.85 5.58 -0.65
CA ALA A 11 -1.73 5.03 0.69
C ALA A 11 -2.88 5.50 1.61
N ILE A 12 -3.28 6.77 1.51
CA ILE A 12 -4.42 7.33 2.26
C ILE A 12 -5.72 6.64 1.84
N VAL A 13 -5.95 6.49 0.53
CA VAL A 13 -7.16 5.82 0.01
C VAL A 13 -7.21 4.37 0.49
N VAL A 14 -6.11 3.62 0.38
CA VAL A 14 -6.03 2.23 0.85
C VAL A 14 -6.26 2.15 2.36
N THR A 15 -5.77 3.10 3.14
CA THR A 15 -6.01 3.17 4.58
C THR A 15 -7.49 3.39 4.92
N ALA A 16 -8.17 4.28 4.18
CA ALA A 16 -9.61 4.51 4.33
C ALA A 16 -10.42 3.26 3.96
N VAL A 17 -10.11 2.62 2.83
CA VAL A 17 -10.76 1.37 2.39
C VAL A 17 -10.52 0.26 3.42
N ARG A 18 -9.30 0.10 3.92
CA ARG A 18 -8.98 -0.87 4.98
C ARG A 18 -9.81 -0.63 6.23
N THR A 19 -9.97 0.62 6.65
CA THR A 19 -10.76 0.96 7.83
C THR A 19 -12.24 0.62 7.64
N ALA A 20 -12.79 0.90 6.45
CA ALA A 20 -14.16 0.53 6.11
C ALA A 20 -14.37 -1.00 6.10
N VAL A 21 -13.45 -1.75 5.48
CA VAL A 21 -13.50 -3.22 5.47
C VAL A 21 -13.33 -3.80 6.87
N LYS A 22 -12.35 -3.29 7.63
CA LYS A 22 -12.08 -3.76 9.00
C LYS A 22 -13.34 -3.65 9.85
N LYS A 23 -14.06 -2.52 9.78
CA LYS A 23 -15.31 -2.35 10.53
C LYS A 23 -16.33 -3.45 10.19
N SER A 24 -16.50 -3.75 8.89
CA SER A 24 -17.40 -4.81 8.45
C SER A 24 -16.94 -6.21 8.85
N GLU A 25 -15.63 -6.49 8.81
CA GLU A 25 -15.08 -7.80 9.22
C GLU A 25 -15.11 -7.99 10.76
N VAL A 26 -14.98 -6.91 11.55
CA VAL A 26 -15.17 -6.95 13.02
C VAL A 26 -16.62 -7.27 13.36
N GLU A 27 -17.58 -6.59 12.73
CA GLU A 27 -19.03 -6.85 12.93
C GLU A 27 -19.43 -8.29 12.56
N ARG A 28 -18.74 -8.88 11.57
CA ARG A 28 -18.92 -10.28 11.16
C ARG A 28 -18.16 -11.28 12.04
N GLY A 29 -17.39 -10.83 13.02
CA GLY A 29 -16.56 -11.67 13.89
C GLY A 29 -15.39 -12.37 13.18
N ILE A 30 -14.95 -11.84 12.03
CA ILE A 30 -13.90 -12.43 11.19
C ILE A 30 -12.50 -11.97 11.68
N VAL A 31 -12.41 -10.74 12.16
CA VAL A 31 -11.18 -10.12 12.69
C VAL A 31 -11.45 -9.46 14.04
N ASP A 32 -10.42 -9.35 14.88
CA ASP A 32 -10.50 -8.63 16.16
C ASP A 32 -10.43 -7.10 15.99
N GLU A 33 -10.64 -6.36 17.07
CA GLU A 33 -10.47 -4.89 17.08
C GLU A 33 -9.05 -4.45 16.73
N GLN A 34 -8.05 -5.33 16.85
CA GLN A 34 -6.65 -5.07 16.47
C GLN A 34 -6.39 -5.36 14.98
N GLY A 35 -7.33 -6.01 14.27
CA GLY A 35 -7.21 -6.43 12.88
C GLY A 35 -6.54 -7.80 12.67
N ASN A 36 -6.36 -8.59 13.72
CA ASN A 36 -5.92 -9.97 13.63
C ASN A 36 -7.08 -10.87 13.20
N GLN A 37 -6.79 -11.82 12.34
CA GLN A 37 -7.75 -12.80 11.88
C GLN A 37 -8.12 -13.76 13.03
N LEU A 38 -9.41 -13.81 13.37
CA LEU A 38 -9.98 -14.71 14.39
C LEU A 38 -10.43 -16.06 13.79
N THR A 39 -10.72 -16.07 12.48
CA THR A 39 -11.13 -17.26 11.74
C THR A 39 -9.93 -18.10 11.33
N ASP A 40 -10.09 -19.42 11.31
CA ASP A 40 -9.03 -20.31 10.83
C ASP A 40 -8.72 -19.99 9.34
N PRO A 41 -7.48 -19.60 9.01
CA PRO A 41 -7.10 -19.19 7.65
C PRO A 41 -7.10 -20.36 6.66
N ALA A 42 -6.98 -21.58 7.16
CA ALA A 42 -6.98 -22.80 6.37
C ALA A 42 -8.41 -23.14 5.87
N THR A 43 -9.43 -22.75 6.66
CA THR A 43 -10.85 -22.99 6.36
C THR A 43 -11.52 -21.80 5.69
N ASN A 44 -11.19 -20.57 6.10
CA ASN A 44 -11.85 -19.34 5.63
C ASN A 44 -10.97 -18.46 4.73
N GLY A 45 -9.74 -18.89 4.43
CA GLY A 45 -8.78 -18.09 3.67
C GLY A 45 -8.25 -16.90 4.46
N ILE A 46 -7.38 -16.09 3.84
CA ILE A 46 -6.79 -14.91 4.49
C ILE A 46 -7.79 -13.74 4.44
N CYS A 47 -8.09 -13.11 5.59
CA CYS A 47 -9.01 -11.97 5.67
C CYS A 47 -8.61 -10.79 4.79
N TRP A 48 -9.61 -10.05 4.31
CA TRP A 48 -9.37 -8.90 3.43
C TRP A 48 -8.69 -7.75 4.17
N THR A 49 -9.02 -7.54 5.46
CA THR A 49 -8.32 -6.57 6.31
C THR A 49 -6.81 -6.81 6.37
N ARG A 50 -6.40 -8.09 6.39
CA ARG A 50 -4.98 -8.47 6.44
C ARG A 50 -4.29 -8.24 5.10
N LYS A 51 -4.92 -8.63 3.98
CA LYS A 51 -4.41 -8.37 2.63
C LYS A 51 -4.23 -6.87 2.37
N LEU A 52 -5.22 -6.04 2.74
CA LEU A 52 -5.13 -4.58 2.61
C LEU A 52 -4.09 -3.97 3.57
N SER A 53 -3.88 -4.56 4.74
CA SER A 53 -2.80 -4.12 5.65
C SER A 53 -1.42 -4.30 5.04
N TRP A 54 -1.19 -5.36 4.25
CA TRP A 54 0.07 -5.56 3.54
C TRP A 54 0.29 -4.50 2.47
N LEU A 55 -0.74 -4.22 1.66
CA LEU A 55 -0.68 -3.16 0.65
C LEU A 55 -0.38 -1.80 1.31
N MET A 56 -1.10 -1.47 2.37
CA MET A 56 -0.91 -0.26 3.15
C MET A 56 0.55 -0.13 3.63
N ASN A 57 1.13 -1.19 4.18
CA ASN A 57 2.51 -1.17 4.65
C ASN A 57 3.53 -1.01 3.51
N MET A 58 3.29 -1.66 2.35
CA MET A 58 4.15 -1.51 1.17
C MET A 58 4.12 -0.06 0.62
N LEU A 59 2.92 0.54 0.56
CA LEU A 59 2.75 1.91 0.07
C LEU A 59 3.36 2.93 1.05
N TRP A 60 3.02 2.88 2.33
CA TRP A 60 3.59 3.81 3.32
C TRP A 60 5.10 3.65 3.45
N GLY A 61 5.62 2.41 3.39
CA GLY A 61 7.06 2.15 3.38
C GLY A 61 7.76 2.80 2.19
N GLY A 62 7.20 2.62 0.98
CA GLY A 62 7.73 3.26 -0.24
C GLY A 62 7.66 4.78 -0.19
N VAL A 63 6.54 5.35 0.27
CA VAL A 63 6.34 6.81 0.40
C VAL A 63 7.35 7.41 1.37
N ILE A 64 7.57 6.78 2.52
CA ILE A 64 8.53 7.28 3.52
C ILE A 64 9.96 7.24 2.95
N LEU A 65 10.34 6.14 2.29
CA LEU A 65 11.66 6.00 1.68
C LEU A 65 11.90 7.07 0.60
N LEU A 66 10.94 7.25 -0.31
CA LEU A 66 11.00 8.26 -1.37
C LEU A 66 11.02 9.68 -0.78
N CYS A 67 10.24 9.95 0.27
CA CYS A 67 10.25 11.25 0.93
C CYS A 67 11.64 11.59 1.49
N ILE A 68 12.31 10.61 2.13
CA ILE A 68 13.68 10.78 2.63
C ILE A 68 14.66 11.02 1.48
N GLU A 69 14.55 10.28 0.38
CA GLU A 69 15.38 10.49 -0.82
C GLU A 69 15.24 11.93 -1.35
N HIS A 70 14.02 12.44 -1.44
CA HIS A 70 13.75 13.77 -1.98
C HIS A 70 14.22 14.89 -1.05
N ILE A 71 14.16 14.68 0.27
CA ILE A 71 14.77 15.58 1.27
C ILE A 71 16.30 15.56 1.12
N TRP A 72 16.89 14.37 0.97
CA TRP A 72 18.34 14.20 0.82
C TRP A 72 18.88 14.81 -0.48
N HIS A 73 18.12 14.72 -1.57
CA HIS A 73 18.44 15.32 -2.86
C HIS A 73 18.18 16.84 -2.92
N GLY A 74 17.64 17.44 -1.86
CA GLY A 74 17.39 18.89 -1.78
C GLY A 74 16.18 19.38 -2.59
N GLU A 75 15.33 18.45 -3.04
CA GLU A 75 14.11 18.77 -3.78
C GLU A 75 12.92 19.09 -2.85
N VAL A 76 12.98 18.61 -1.59
CA VAL A 76 11.98 18.88 -0.55
C VAL A 76 12.65 19.60 0.61
N VAL A 77 12.16 20.80 0.93
CA VAL A 77 12.62 21.62 2.07
C VAL A 77 11.48 21.80 3.09
N PRO A 78 11.76 21.82 4.41
CA PRO A 78 10.73 21.97 5.44
C PRO A 78 10.21 23.42 5.59
N PHE A 79 10.76 24.36 4.83
CA PHE A 79 10.32 25.76 4.76
C PHE A 79 9.69 26.05 3.39
N PRO A 80 8.72 26.96 3.30
CA PRO A 80 8.11 27.31 2.01
C PRO A 80 9.13 28.01 1.08
N PRO A 81 9.15 27.73 -0.24
CA PRO A 81 8.30 26.77 -0.98
C PRO A 81 8.82 25.32 -0.85
N PHE A 82 8.00 24.44 -0.24
CA PHE A 82 8.37 23.07 0.14
C PHE A 82 8.94 22.19 -0.98
N LEU A 83 8.60 22.51 -2.23
CA LEU A 83 9.24 21.95 -3.42
C LEU A 83 10.06 23.05 -4.07
N THR A 84 11.39 22.94 -4.00
CA THR A 84 12.32 23.93 -4.56
C THR A 84 12.12 24.10 -6.08
N ALA A 85 11.58 23.09 -6.76
CA ALA A 85 11.23 23.16 -8.18
C ALA A 85 9.97 23.99 -8.51
N MET A 86 9.18 24.46 -7.52
CA MET A 86 8.04 25.36 -7.73
C MET A 86 8.43 26.84 -7.75
N GLU A 87 9.72 27.19 -7.70
CA GLU A 87 10.20 28.57 -7.74
C GLU A 87 9.92 29.25 -9.10
N ASP A 88 9.85 28.47 -10.19
CA ASP A 88 9.47 28.96 -11.52
C ASP A 88 8.05 28.46 -11.92
N PRO A 89 7.08 29.37 -12.13
CA PRO A 89 5.70 29.00 -12.48
C PRO A 89 5.55 28.35 -13.87
N THR A 90 6.55 28.49 -14.76
CA THR A 90 6.52 27.88 -16.09
C THR A 90 6.89 26.39 -16.09
N GLU A 91 7.62 25.94 -15.06
CA GLU A 91 8.09 24.55 -14.90
C GLU A 91 7.11 23.68 -14.07
N ILE A 92 6.16 24.31 -13.38
CA ILE A 92 5.10 23.62 -12.60
C ILE A 92 4.32 22.58 -13.43
N PRO A 93 3.76 22.90 -14.63
CA PRO A 93 2.96 21.94 -15.38
C PRO A 93 3.78 20.75 -15.90
N VAL A 94 5.04 20.97 -16.28
CA VAL A 94 5.95 19.91 -16.72
C VAL A 94 6.28 18.98 -15.54
N MET A 95 6.64 19.56 -14.39
CA MET A 95 6.90 18.80 -13.17
C MET A 95 5.68 17.97 -12.73
N LEU A 96 4.47 18.53 -12.79
CA LEU A 96 3.24 17.80 -12.45
C LEU A 96 2.95 16.66 -13.43
N SER A 97 3.25 16.83 -14.71
CA SER A 97 3.04 15.78 -15.71
C SER A 97 3.99 14.59 -15.52
N GLU A 98 5.27 14.85 -15.21
CA GLU A 98 6.26 13.82 -14.89
C GLU A 98 5.94 13.11 -13.56
N MET A 99 5.47 13.85 -12.56
CA MET A 99 4.95 13.27 -11.31
C MET A 99 3.74 12.37 -11.55
N GLY A 100 2.85 12.78 -12.47
CA GLY A 100 1.67 12.02 -12.84
C GLY A 100 2.00 10.71 -13.55
N THR A 101 2.95 10.69 -14.49
CA THR A 101 3.28 9.48 -15.25
C THR A 101 4.17 8.52 -14.47
N VAL A 102 5.24 9.02 -13.85
CA VAL A 102 6.20 8.22 -13.10
C VAL A 102 5.60 7.73 -11.78
N GLY A 103 4.93 8.63 -11.05
CA GLY A 103 4.26 8.29 -9.79
C GLY A 103 3.15 7.27 -9.99
N VAL A 104 2.33 7.40 -11.04
CA VAL A 104 1.29 6.41 -11.38
C VAL A 104 1.92 5.09 -11.83
N GLY A 105 3.01 5.13 -12.62
CA GLY A 105 3.74 3.91 -13.01
C GLY A 105 4.21 3.11 -11.79
N MET A 106 4.78 3.80 -10.80
CA MET A 106 5.20 3.17 -9.54
C MET A 106 4.03 2.60 -8.73
N ALA A 107 2.93 3.34 -8.61
CA ALA A 107 1.69 2.89 -7.95
C ALA A 107 1.13 1.60 -8.58
N VAL A 108 1.07 1.56 -9.91
CA VAL A 108 0.62 0.37 -10.66
C VAL A 108 1.54 -0.82 -10.40
N LEU A 109 2.86 -0.63 -10.35
CA LEU A 109 3.79 -1.72 -10.04
C LEU A 109 3.61 -2.27 -8.63
N VAL A 110 3.39 -1.39 -7.63
CA VAL A 110 3.15 -1.81 -6.24
C VAL A 110 1.84 -2.60 -6.13
N THR A 111 0.77 -2.14 -6.78
CA THR A 111 -0.52 -2.85 -6.76
C THR A 111 -0.46 -4.20 -7.47
N VAL A 112 0.24 -4.30 -8.60
CA VAL A 112 0.48 -5.59 -9.30
C VAL A 112 1.30 -6.53 -8.42
N THR A 113 2.36 -6.04 -7.79
CA THR A 113 3.19 -6.85 -6.86
C THR A 113 2.36 -7.36 -5.69
N TRP A 114 1.52 -6.50 -5.11
CA TRP A 114 0.60 -6.90 -4.06
C TRP A 114 -0.40 -7.97 -4.50
N LEU A 115 -0.97 -7.87 -5.72
CA LEU A 115 -1.82 -8.93 -6.27
C LEU A 115 -1.06 -10.26 -6.35
N VAL A 116 0.16 -10.27 -6.88
CA VAL A 116 0.97 -11.50 -6.94
C VAL A 116 1.21 -12.09 -5.56
N VAL A 117 1.59 -11.27 -4.57
CA VAL A 117 1.83 -11.72 -3.20
C VAL A 117 0.56 -12.27 -2.54
N THR A 118 -0.58 -11.62 -2.73
CA THR A 118 -1.86 -12.08 -2.17
C THR A 118 -2.31 -13.40 -2.78
N PHE A 119 -2.20 -13.57 -4.10
CA PHE A 119 -2.50 -14.84 -4.76
C PHE A 119 -1.54 -15.96 -4.34
N ALA A 120 -0.25 -15.65 -4.23
CA ALA A 120 0.75 -16.61 -3.76
C ALA A 120 0.47 -17.05 -2.32
N ALA A 121 0.08 -16.12 -1.44
CA ALA A 121 -0.28 -16.42 -0.05
C ALA A 121 -1.54 -17.30 0.02
N ASP A 122 -2.57 -17.01 -0.77
CA ASP A 122 -3.78 -17.86 -0.84
C ASP A 122 -3.45 -19.27 -1.33
N ALA A 123 -2.60 -19.38 -2.37
CA ALA A 123 -2.15 -20.66 -2.89
C ALA A 123 -1.33 -21.46 -1.87
N ALA A 124 -0.43 -20.80 -1.12
CA ALA A 124 0.40 -21.41 -0.09
C ALA A 124 -0.42 -21.94 1.09
N VAL A 125 -1.45 -21.20 1.53
CA VAL A 125 -2.38 -21.65 2.57
C VAL A 125 -3.16 -22.89 2.11
N LYS A 126 -3.69 -22.87 0.87
CA LYS A 126 -4.40 -24.02 0.29
C LYS A 126 -3.50 -25.26 0.15
N HIS A 127 -2.25 -25.07 -0.26
CA HIS A 127 -1.28 -26.15 -0.40
C HIS A 127 -0.89 -26.77 0.95
N SER A 128 -0.67 -25.92 1.96
CA SER A 128 -0.39 -26.36 3.33
C SER A 128 -1.53 -27.22 3.89
N LEU A 129 -2.78 -26.83 3.64
CA LEU A 129 -3.96 -27.62 4.01
C LEU A 129 -3.99 -28.99 3.32
N SER A 130 -3.78 -29.03 2.00
CA SER A 130 -3.76 -30.30 1.26
C SER A 130 -2.63 -31.23 1.69
N THR A 131 -1.53 -30.69 2.20
CA THR A 131 -0.38 -31.47 2.68
C THR A 131 -0.67 -32.03 4.07
N ALA A 132 -1.26 -31.21 4.96
CA ALA A 132 -1.68 -31.63 6.29
C ALA A 132 -2.74 -32.75 6.25
N ILE A 133 -3.72 -32.67 5.34
CA ILE A 133 -4.77 -33.69 5.18
C ILE A 133 -4.21 -35.03 4.66
N LYS A 134 -3.16 -35.00 3.82
CA LYS A 134 -2.54 -36.24 3.27
C LYS A 134 -1.57 -36.92 4.22
N GLY A 135 -1.11 -36.21 5.27
CA GLY A 135 -0.16 -36.73 6.26
C GLY A 135 -0.80 -37.21 7.57
N ALA A 136 -2.11 -37.01 7.74
CA ALA A 136 -2.92 -37.50 8.86
C ALA A 136 -3.67 -38.79 8.47
#